data_AF-A0A7I8E8D9-F1
#
_entry.id   AF-A0A7I8E8D9-F1
#
_cell.length_a   1.000
_cell.length_b   1.000
_cell.length_c   1.000
_cell.angle_alpha   90.00
_cell.angle_beta   90.00
_cell.angle_gamma   90.00
#
_symmetry.space_group_name_H-M   'P 1'
#
loop_
_entity.id
_entity.type
_entity.pdbx_description
1 polymer ?
#
loop_
_entity_poly.entity_id
_entity_poly.type
_entity_poly.pdbx_seq_one_letter_code
_entity_poly.pdbx_strand_id
1 'polypeptide(L)'
;MPPAHPLAPFKEISFSDLDGQSVLLLSHIGFWNEVCKQMIPESHLLFQDDPFVFNELTKMSALPNFKSDITMQRDSEEDNRILIPITDQEAHASYYAIYPKDKKQFYQPLLKQIKDLDWKKTKDLPKVFNNQ
;
A
#
# COMPACT_ATOMS: atom_id res chain seq x y z
N MET A 1 -1.31 -11.92 -0.27
CA MET A 1 -1.62 -13.12 -1.09
C MET A 1 -2.33 -14.19 -0.25
N PRO A 2 -3.41 -14.87 -0.69
CA PRO A 2 -3.92 -16.05 0.01
C PRO A 2 -2.90 -17.21 0.01
N PRO A 3 -2.84 -18.08 1.04
CA PRO A 3 -1.80 -19.12 1.12
C PRO A 3 -1.87 -20.18 0.01
N ALA A 4 -3.07 -20.47 -0.51
CA ALA A 4 -3.29 -21.44 -1.58
C ALA A 4 -3.16 -20.84 -2.99
N HIS A 5 -2.80 -19.56 -3.11
CA HIS A 5 -2.67 -18.90 -4.40
C HIS A 5 -1.49 -19.48 -5.21
N PRO A 6 -1.57 -19.63 -6.54
CA PRO A 6 -0.44 -20.14 -7.35
C PRO A 6 0.87 -19.35 -7.18
N LEU A 7 0.78 -18.04 -6.94
CA LEU A 7 1.93 -17.17 -6.67
C LEU A 7 2.44 -17.22 -5.21
N ALA A 8 1.71 -17.86 -4.28
CA ALA A 8 2.08 -17.95 -2.87
C ALA A 8 3.49 -18.54 -2.59
N PRO A 9 3.99 -19.53 -3.36
CA PRO A 9 5.30 -20.11 -3.13
C PRO A 9 6.48 -19.22 -3.55
N PHE A 10 6.23 -18.15 -4.30
CA PHE A 10 7.29 -17.27 -4.81
C PHE A 10 7.77 -16.31 -3.73
N LYS A 11 9.07 -16.05 -3.69
CA LYS A 11 9.66 -15.11 -2.72
C LYS A 11 9.41 -13.65 -3.08
N GLU A 12 9.25 -13.38 -4.36
CA GLU A 12 9.01 -12.07 -4.96
C GLU A 12 8.35 -12.30 -6.32
N ILE A 13 7.62 -11.32 -6.80
CA ILE A 13 6.92 -11.34 -8.10
C ILE A 13 7.09 -9.99 -8.81
N SER A 14 6.69 -9.92 -10.08
CA SER A 14 6.46 -8.68 -10.81
C SER A 14 4.96 -8.39 -10.94
N PHE A 15 4.59 -7.20 -11.39
CA PHE A 15 3.21 -6.89 -11.79
C PHE A 15 2.74 -7.80 -12.91
N SER A 16 3.60 -8.14 -13.87
CA SER A 16 3.23 -9.02 -15.00
C SER A 16 2.84 -10.44 -14.56
N ASP A 17 3.36 -10.93 -13.43
CA ASP A 17 2.94 -12.22 -12.88
C ASP A 17 1.52 -12.16 -12.31
N LEU A 18 1.08 -10.98 -11.86
CA LEU A 18 -0.25 -10.72 -11.31
C LEU A 18 -1.27 -10.36 -12.40
N ASP A 19 -0.81 -9.92 -13.57
CA ASP A 19 -1.70 -9.40 -14.61
C ASP A 19 -2.67 -10.46 -15.16
N GLY A 20 -3.89 -10.04 -15.51
CA GLY A 20 -4.99 -10.94 -15.89
C GLY A 20 -5.72 -11.60 -14.73
N GLN A 21 -5.32 -11.36 -13.47
CA GLN A 21 -5.98 -11.95 -12.29
C GLN A 21 -7.05 -11.03 -11.70
N SER A 22 -7.90 -11.56 -10.81
CA SER A 22 -8.80 -10.71 -10.01
C SER A 22 -8.08 -10.21 -8.77
N VAL A 23 -8.07 -8.90 -8.53
CA VAL A 23 -7.35 -8.27 -7.40
C VAL A 23 -8.29 -7.38 -6.61
N LEU A 24 -8.33 -7.56 -5.28
CA LEU A 24 -9.10 -6.70 -4.37
C LEU A 24 -8.26 -5.48 -3.97
N LEU A 25 -8.78 -4.28 -4.20
CA LEU A 25 -8.11 -3.01 -3.91
C LEU A 25 -9.00 -2.11 -3.05
N LEU A 26 -8.39 -1.43 -2.08
CA LEU A 26 -9.06 -0.36 -1.34
C LEU A 26 -9.01 0.92 -2.18
N SER A 27 -10.14 1.56 -2.43
CA SER A 27 -10.24 2.67 -3.40
C SER A 27 -9.51 3.94 -3.01
N HIS A 28 -9.21 4.16 -1.73
CA HIS A 28 -8.60 5.40 -1.25
C HIS A 28 -7.14 5.22 -0.83
N ILE A 29 -6.35 4.54 -1.68
CA ILE A 29 -4.90 4.31 -1.47
C ILE A 29 -4.00 5.32 -2.21
N GLY A 30 -4.57 6.41 -2.73
CA GLY A 30 -3.83 7.44 -3.46
C GLY A 30 -3.34 6.97 -4.83
N PHE A 31 -2.11 7.33 -5.20
CA PHE A 31 -1.56 7.03 -6.53
C PHE A 31 -1.40 5.52 -6.81
N TRP A 32 -1.40 4.68 -5.78
CA TRP A 32 -1.28 3.22 -5.94
C TRP A 32 -2.40 2.62 -6.77
N ASN A 33 -3.60 3.21 -6.78
CA ASN A 33 -4.67 2.77 -7.68
C ASN A 33 -4.28 2.89 -9.15
N GLU A 34 -3.67 4.02 -9.51
CA GLU A 34 -3.26 4.27 -10.89
C GLU A 34 -2.08 3.38 -11.28
N VAL A 35 -1.15 3.13 -10.35
CA VAL A 35 -0.09 2.12 -10.56
C VAL A 35 -0.70 0.76 -10.87
N CYS A 36 -1.67 0.27 -10.08
CA CYS A 36 -2.32 -1.01 -10.38
C CYS A 36 -3.02 -0.98 -11.75
N LYS A 37 -3.82 0.04 -12.06
CA LYS A 37 -4.51 0.13 -13.37
C LYS A 37 -3.54 0.12 -14.57
N GLN A 38 -2.35 0.72 -14.42
CA GLN A 38 -1.37 0.81 -15.49
C GLN A 38 -0.51 -0.45 -15.61
N MET A 39 -0.12 -1.05 -14.49
CA MET A 39 0.83 -2.16 -14.46
C MET A 39 0.17 -3.53 -14.58
N ILE A 40 -1.11 -3.64 -14.23
CA ILE A 40 -1.91 -4.86 -14.40
C ILE A 40 -3.22 -4.58 -15.17
N PRO A 41 -3.13 -4.09 -16.43
CA PRO A 41 -4.28 -3.60 -17.18
C PRO A 41 -5.28 -4.71 -17.59
N GLU A 42 -4.84 -5.96 -17.70
CA GLU A 42 -5.70 -7.09 -18.05
C GLU A 42 -6.40 -7.68 -16.81
N SER A 43 -6.03 -7.23 -15.61
CA SER A 43 -6.59 -7.70 -14.36
C SER A 43 -8.00 -7.17 -14.10
N HIS A 44 -8.82 -8.00 -13.47
CA HIS A 44 -10.12 -7.56 -12.94
C HIS A 44 -9.92 -6.94 -11.54
N LEU A 45 -9.91 -5.62 -11.48
CA LEU A 45 -9.72 -4.87 -10.24
C LEU A 45 -11.06 -4.66 -9.52
N LEU A 46 -11.22 -5.28 -8.35
CA LEU A 46 -12.38 -5.09 -7.47
C LEU A 46 -12.05 -3.99 -6.46
N PHE A 47 -12.59 -2.80 -6.70
CA PHE A 47 -12.44 -1.66 -5.80
C PHE A 47 -13.45 -1.73 -4.64
N GLN A 48 -12.98 -1.45 -3.43
CA GLN A 48 -13.82 -1.30 -2.25
C GLN A 48 -13.51 0.01 -1.53
N ASP A 49 -14.52 0.81 -1.27
CA ASP A 49 -14.39 2.12 -0.60
C ASP A 49 -14.36 1.98 0.92
N ASP A 50 -15.11 1.02 1.46
CA ASP A 50 -15.25 0.78 2.89
C ASP A 50 -14.10 -0.12 3.43
N PRO A 51 -13.22 0.38 4.31
CA PRO A 51 -12.14 -0.42 4.88
C PRO A 51 -12.61 -1.62 5.70
N PHE A 52 -13.78 -1.54 6.34
CA PHE A 52 -14.36 -2.65 7.08
C PHE A 52 -14.78 -3.77 6.14
N VAL A 53 -15.52 -3.43 5.08
CA VAL A 53 -15.92 -4.43 4.08
C VAL A 53 -14.72 -4.98 3.33
N PHE A 54 -13.72 -4.15 3.02
CA PHE A 54 -12.47 -4.59 2.42
C PHE A 54 -11.75 -5.63 3.29
N ASN A 55 -11.71 -5.40 4.61
CA ASN A 55 -11.09 -6.33 5.55
C ASN A 55 -11.85 -7.67 5.61
N GLU A 56 -13.19 -7.63 5.67
CA GLU A 56 -14.00 -8.85 5.66
C GLU A 56 -13.83 -9.64 4.35
N LEU A 57 -13.85 -8.97 3.20
CA LEU A 57 -13.56 -9.60 1.90
C LEU A 57 -12.14 -10.15 1.84
N THR A 58 -11.17 -9.48 2.44
CA THR A 58 -9.79 -9.96 2.58
C THR A 58 -9.69 -11.19 3.49
N LYS A 59 -10.61 -11.42 4.42
CA LYS A 59 -10.63 -12.64 5.23
C LYS A 59 -11.35 -13.79 4.52
N MET A 60 -12.39 -13.49 3.76
CA MET A 60 -13.29 -14.49 3.18
C MET A 60 -12.95 -14.91 1.74
N SER A 61 -12.24 -14.08 0.96
CA SER A 61 -11.97 -14.35 -0.45
C SER A 61 -10.62 -15.03 -0.69
N ALA A 62 -10.46 -15.67 -1.85
CA ALA A 62 -9.16 -16.14 -2.36
C ALA A 62 -8.47 -15.08 -3.26
N LEU A 63 -8.83 -13.81 -3.14
CA LEU A 63 -8.25 -12.74 -3.97
C LEU A 63 -6.92 -12.21 -3.40
N PRO A 64 -5.90 -11.94 -4.23
CA PRO A 64 -4.80 -11.05 -3.84
C PRO A 64 -5.32 -9.65 -3.49
N ASN A 65 -4.58 -8.96 -2.63
CA ASN A 65 -4.77 -7.54 -2.34
C ASN A 65 -3.42 -6.85 -2.24
N PHE A 66 -3.42 -5.54 -2.46
CA PHE A 66 -2.24 -4.69 -2.39
C PHE A 66 -2.02 -4.14 -0.98
N LYS A 67 -0.78 -4.15 -0.50
CA LYS A 67 -0.32 -3.45 0.70
C LYS A 67 1.03 -2.79 0.42
N SER A 68 1.22 -1.56 0.89
CA SER A 68 2.54 -0.93 0.98
C SER A 68 3.22 -1.24 2.32
N ASP A 69 4.52 -1.05 2.36
CA ASP A 69 5.36 -1.14 3.57
C ASP A 69 4.84 -0.29 4.74
N ILE A 70 4.32 0.91 4.46
CA ILE A 70 3.70 1.80 5.47
C ILE A 70 2.40 1.20 6.00
N THR A 71 1.51 0.74 5.11
CA THR A 71 0.22 0.14 5.54
C THR A 71 0.43 -1.16 6.31
N MET A 72 1.45 -1.95 5.98
CA MET A 72 1.82 -3.15 6.75
C MET A 72 2.21 -2.81 8.19
N GLN A 73 2.94 -1.72 8.40
CA GLN A 73 3.33 -1.28 9.74
C GLN A 73 2.15 -0.75 10.53
N ARG A 74 1.24 -0.02 9.87
CA ARG A 74 0.11 0.66 10.53
C ARG A 74 -1.05 -0.28 10.84
N ASP A 75 -1.38 -1.16 9.90
CA ASP A 75 -2.61 -1.94 9.90
C ASP A 75 -2.29 -3.42 10.17
N SER A 76 -1.45 -3.68 11.18
CA SER A 76 -0.92 -5.00 11.56
C SER A 76 -2.00 -5.98 12.07
N GLU A 77 -3.04 -6.21 11.28
CA GLU A 77 -3.98 -7.30 11.50
C GLU A 77 -3.33 -8.61 11.08
N GLU A 78 -3.49 -9.62 11.93
CA GLU A 78 -3.20 -11.02 11.61
C GLU A 78 -4.22 -11.50 10.57
N ASP A 79 -3.97 -11.20 9.30
CA ASP A 79 -4.60 -11.91 8.21
C ASP A 79 -3.77 -13.17 7.87
N ASN A 80 -4.43 -14.28 7.55
CA ASN A 80 -3.77 -15.51 7.11
C ASN A 80 -3.29 -15.35 5.66
N ARG A 81 -2.56 -14.27 5.37
CA ARG A 81 -2.09 -13.90 4.03
C ARG A 81 -0.57 -13.88 4.03
N ILE A 82 -0.02 -14.28 2.90
CA ILE A 82 1.42 -14.21 2.61
C ILE A 82 1.70 -12.87 1.97
N LEU A 83 2.67 -12.14 2.51
CA LEU A 83 3.20 -10.91 1.93
C LEU A 83 4.28 -11.28 0.91
N ILE A 84 4.11 -10.85 -0.33
CA ILE A 84 5.04 -11.12 -1.42
C ILE A 84 5.40 -9.77 -2.03
N PRO A 85 6.68 -9.37 -2.02
CA PRO A 85 7.12 -8.12 -2.61
C PRO A 85 6.96 -8.14 -4.13
N ILE A 86 6.63 -6.97 -4.68
CA ILE A 86 6.65 -6.68 -6.11
C ILE A 86 7.96 -5.94 -6.40
N THR A 87 8.73 -6.40 -7.40
CA THR A 87 10.09 -5.92 -7.65
C THR A 87 10.19 -4.83 -8.72
N ASP A 88 9.13 -4.59 -9.48
CA ASP A 88 9.08 -3.54 -10.50
C ASP A 88 9.38 -2.17 -9.89
N GLN A 89 10.02 -1.30 -10.67
CA GLN A 89 10.38 0.04 -10.21
C GLN A 89 9.14 0.86 -9.78
N GLU A 90 8.01 0.62 -10.43
CA GLU A 90 6.72 1.25 -10.19
C GLU A 90 6.10 0.84 -8.84
N ALA A 91 6.56 -0.26 -8.24
CA ALA A 91 6.19 -0.68 -6.89
C ALA A 91 6.95 0.09 -5.79
N HIS A 92 7.84 1.01 -6.16
CA HIS A 92 8.63 1.82 -5.23
C HIS A 92 8.24 3.30 -5.27
N ALA A 93 7.86 3.84 -4.11
CA ALA A 93 7.53 5.25 -3.96
C ALA A 93 8.67 6.02 -3.27
N SER A 94 9.08 7.15 -3.86
CA SER A 94 10.06 8.07 -3.27
C SER A 94 9.38 9.34 -2.77
N TYR A 95 9.56 9.66 -1.49
CA TYR A 95 9.03 10.87 -0.87
C TYR A 95 10.14 11.89 -0.64
N TYR A 96 9.89 13.15 -1.04
CA TYR A 96 10.86 14.24 -0.94
C TYR A 96 10.34 15.37 -0.06
N ALA A 97 11.19 15.89 0.82
CA ALA A 97 10.93 17.12 1.55
C ALA A 97 11.51 18.32 0.80
N ILE A 98 10.65 19.21 0.31
CA ILE A 98 11.04 20.41 -0.44
C ILE A 98 10.85 21.63 0.46
N TYR A 99 11.91 22.40 0.68
CA TYR A 99 11.88 23.62 1.50
C TYR A 99 12.97 24.62 1.04
N PRO A 100 12.78 25.94 1.28
CA PRO A 100 13.79 26.95 0.96
C PRO A 100 15.12 26.69 1.65
N LYS A 101 16.23 26.83 0.91
CA LYS A 101 17.58 26.48 1.40
C LYS A 101 17.98 27.26 2.66
N ASP A 102 17.58 28.53 2.75
CA ASP A 102 17.81 29.41 3.90
C ASP A 102 17.02 28.99 5.15
N LYS A 103 15.93 28.24 4.98
CA LYS A 103 15.11 27.70 6.07
C LYS A 103 15.54 26.32 6.55
N LYS A 104 16.68 25.80 6.08
CA LYS A 104 17.17 24.46 6.47
C LYS A 104 17.18 24.26 7.98
N GLN A 105 17.72 25.21 8.75
CA GLN A 105 17.81 25.08 10.20
C GLN A 105 16.44 25.03 10.89
N PHE A 106 15.45 25.74 10.34
CA PHE A 106 14.08 25.74 10.84
C PHE A 106 13.42 24.36 10.66
N TYR A 107 13.65 23.70 9.52
CA TYR A 107 13.06 22.39 9.22
C TYR A 107 13.87 21.20 9.74
N GLN A 108 15.13 21.38 10.19
CA GLN A 108 15.95 20.27 10.72
C GLN A 108 15.22 19.39 11.75
N PRO A 109 14.50 19.94 12.76
CA PRO A 109 13.78 19.12 13.71
C PRO A 109 12.71 18.24 13.05
N LEU A 110 11.95 18.79 12.10
CA LEU A 110 10.93 18.05 11.36
C LEU A 110 11.53 16.94 10.49
N LEU A 111 12.64 17.23 9.78
CA LEU A 111 13.33 16.23 8.95
C LEU A 111 13.86 15.07 9.78
N LYS A 112 14.28 15.33 11.02
CA LYS A 112 14.66 14.26 11.96
C LYS A 112 13.44 13.46 12.39
N GLN A 113 12.36 14.14 12.80
CA GLN A 113 11.12 13.47 13.24
C GLN A 113 10.49 12.59 12.16
N ILE A 114 10.49 13.01 10.90
CA ILE A 114 9.93 12.21 9.79
C ILE A 114 10.70 10.90 9.59
N LYS A 115 12.03 10.91 9.78
CA LYS A 115 12.87 9.70 9.64
C LYS A 115 12.65 8.71 10.77
N ASP A 116 12.36 9.21 11.97
CA ASP A 116 12.17 8.42 13.18
C ASP A 116 10.67 8.16 13.45
N LEU A 117 9.80 8.36 12.46
CA LEU A 117 8.35 8.27 12.62
C LEU A 117 7.92 6.82 12.88
N ASP A 118 7.22 6.61 13.99
CA ASP A 118 6.59 5.33 14.31
C ASP A 118 5.21 5.23 13.63
N TRP A 119 5.18 4.59 12.45
CA TRP A 119 3.97 4.46 11.63
C TRP A 119 2.81 3.75 12.36
N LYS A 120 3.08 2.92 13.37
CA LYS A 120 2.03 2.26 14.17
C LYS A 120 1.18 3.28 14.92
N LYS A 121 1.77 4.39 15.37
CA LYS A 121 1.08 5.47 16.09
C LYS A 121 0.27 6.38 15.18
N THR A 122 0.35 6.19 13.87
CA THR A 122 -0.36 7.04 12.89
C THR A 122 -1.77 6.55 12.58
N LYS A 123 -2.16 5.36 13.04
CA LYS A 123 -3.47 4.75 12.77
C LYS A 123 -4.65 5.61 13.26
N ASP A 124 -4.50 6.19 14.45
CA ASP A 124 -5.56 6.95 15.13
C ASP A 124 -5.41 8.47 14.96
N LEU A 125 -4.44 8.91 14.15
CA LEU A 125 -4.31 10.33 13.85
C LEU A 125 -5.53 10.79 13.06
N PRO A 126 -6.11 11.95 13.39
CA PRO A 126 -7.19 12.51 12.60
C PRO A 126 -6.71 12.62 11.16
N LYS A 127 -7.52 12.13 10.21
CA LYS A 127 -7.24 12.32 8.79
C LYS A 127 -7.28 13.82 8.52
N VAL A 128 -6.12 14.48 8.50
CA VAL A 128 -6.02 15.94 8.28
C VAL A 128 -6.23 16.31 6.80
N PHE A 129 -6.56 15.34 5.96
CA PHE A 129 -6.89 15.56 4.55
C PHE A 129 -8.40 15.38 4.34
N ASN A 130 -9.17 16.33 4.85
CA ASN A 130 -10.31 16.81 4.07
C ASN A 130 -9.74 17.89 3.16
N ASN A 131 -9.73 17.67 1.86
CA ASN A 131 -9.97 18.73 0.89
C ASN A 131 -10.03 18.18 -0.54
N GLN A 132 -11.18 18.49 -1.15
CA GLN A 132 -11.47 18.71 -2.57
C GLN A 132 -11.72 17.49 -3.44
#